data_AF-A0A351FA45-F1
#
_entry.id   AF-A0A351FA45-F1
#
_cell.length_a   1.000
_cell.length_b   1.000
_cell.length_c   1.000
_cell.angle_alpha   90.00
_cell.angle_beta   90.00
_cell.angle_gamma   90.00
#
_symmetry.space_group_name_H-M   'P 1'
#
loop_
_entity.id
_entity.type
_entity.pdbx_description
1 polymer ?
#
loop_
_entity_poly.entity_id
_entity_poly.type
_entity_poly.pdbx_seq_one_letter_code
_entity_poly.pdbx_strand_id
1 'polypeptide(L)'
;MQVSDGLANDSIAVNLTINPVDDPAIIIGDLNKTIQEDITANGTIIASDIDGLTDGSYYLISASPGNGSASIDQTDGNWSYVPHPHFFGNDFFIVSITDDLN
;
A
#
# COMPACT_ATOMS: atom_id res chain seq x y z
N MET A 1 22.02 -65.33 -22.54
CA MET A 1 20.77 -64.68 -22.98
C MET A 1 20.19 -63.98 -21.76
N GLN A 2 20.17 -62.65 -21.77
CA GLN A 2 19.41 -61.88 -20.80
C GLN A 2 18.32 -61.19 -21.62
N VAL A 3 17.07 -61.54 -21.35
CA VAL A 3 15.89 -60.90 -21.94
C VAL A 3 15.39 -59.90 -20.90
N SER A 4 15.37 -58.62 -21.27
CA SER A 4 14.81 -57.51 -20.48
C SER A 4 13.36 -57.30 -20.92
N ASP A 5 12.43 -57.11 -19.98
CA ASP A 5 10.98 -57.09 -20.16
C ASP A 5 10.38 -55.70 -20.49
N GLY A 6 11.23 -54.72 -20.83
CA GLY A 6 10.81 -53.60 -21.67
C GLY A 6 9.77 -52.63 -21.08
N LEU A 7 9.58 -52.56 -19.77
CA LEU A 7 8.73 -51.53 -19.17
C LEU A 7 9.54 -50.27 -18.87
N ALA A 8 9.92 -49.57 -19.94
CA ALA A 8 10.42 -48.21 -19.82
C ALA A 8 9.24 -47.29 -19.51
N ASN A 9 9.28 -46.59 -18.38
CA ASN A 9 8.34 -45.51 -18.11
C ASN A 9 8.75 -44.31 -18.96
N ASP A 10 7.95 -43.99 -19.99
CA ASP A 10 8.04 -42.72 -20.69
C ASP A 10 7.29 -41.65 -19.89
N SER A 11 8.00 -40.63 -19.44
CA SER A 11 7.42 -39.45 -18.80
C SER A 11 7.66 -38.23 -19.68
N ILE A 12 6.59 -37.49 -19.95
CA ILE A 12 6.64 -36.18 -20.64
C ILE A 12 6.33 -35.07 -19.63
N ALA A 13 7.07 -33.96 -19.71
CA ALA A 13 6.80 -32.78 -18.90
C ALA A 13 5.74 -31.91 -19.59
N VAL A 14 4.75 -31.45 -18.83
CA VAL A 14 3.83 -30.38 -19.24
C VAL A 14 4.34 -29.08 -18.65
N ASN A 15 4.74 -28.13 -19.49
CA ASN A 15 5.12 -26.80 -19.05
C ASN A 15 3.88 -25.91 -18.98
N LEU A 16 3.62 -25.36 -17.80
CA LEU A 16 2.57 -24.37 -17.57
C LEU A 16 3.22 -23.07 -17.14
N THR A 17 2.75 -21.96 -17.69
CA THR A 17 3.08 -20.61 -17.22
C THR A 17 1.83 -20.05 -16.56
N ILE A 18 1.95 -19.72 -15.28
CA ILE A 18 0.90 -19.04 -14.51
C ILE A 18 1.43 -17.63 -14.28
N ASN A 19 0.67 -16.63 -14.72
CA ASN A 19 1.00 -15.23 -14.51
C ASN A 19 0.39 -14.76 -13.19
N PRO A 20 1.05 -13.84 -12.46
CA PRO A 20 0.43 -13.16 -11.34
C PRO A 20 -0.77 -12.32 -11.81
N VAL A 21 -1.71 -12.09 -10.90
CA VAL A 21 -2.84 -11.18 -11.07
C VAL A 21 -2.71 -10.15 -9.97
N ASP A 22 -2.79 -8.87 -10.34
CA ASP A 22 -2.77 -7.75 -9.40
C ASP A 22 -3.97 -7.82 -8.45
N ASP A 23 -3.67 -7.90 -7.16
CA ASP A 23 -4.62 -7.91 -6.06
C ASP A 23 -4.71 -6.50 -5.42
N PRO A 24 -5.89 -6.03 -4.99
CA PRO A 24 -6.04 -4.69 -4.45
C PRO A 24 -5.45 -4.53 -3.04
N ALA A 25 -4.69 -3.45 -2.84
CA ALA A 25 -4.15 -3.11 -1.53
C ALA A 25 -5.22 -2.84 -0.45
N ILE A 26 -4.91 -3.25 0.78
CA ILE A 26 -5.71 -3.02 1.98
C ILE A 26 -5.13 -1.84 2.76
N ILE A 27 -5.97 -0.86 3.12
CA ILE A 27 -5.56 0.36 3.84
C ILE A 27 -6.33 0.45 5.16
N ILE A 28 -5.61 0.61 6.26
CA ILE A 28 -6.16 0.79 7.62
C ILE A 28 -5.41 1.87 8.39
N GLY A 29 -5.88 2.21 9.60
CA GLY A 29 -5.21 3.11 10.54
C GLY A 29 -6.03 4.36 10.88
N ASP A 30 -5.34 5.45 11.17
CA ASP A 30 -5.93 6.73 11.54
C ASP A 30 -6.35 7.51 10.27
N LEU A 31 -7.54 7.20 9.74
CA LEU A 31 -8.05 7.80 8.49
C LEU A 31 -8.98 9.00 8.72
N ASN A 32 -9.40 9.23 9.96
CA ASN A 32 -10.32 10.29 10.34
C ASN A 32 -10.02 10.75 11.78
N LYS A 33 -9.94 12.06 12.01
CA LYS A 33 -9.79 12.65 13.34
C LYS A 33 -10.63 13.90 13.51
N THR A 34 -11.00 14.16 14.77
CA THR A 34 -11.55 15.44 15.20
C THR A 34 -10.57 16.05 16.18
N ILE A 35 -10.18 17.29 15.92
CA ILE A 35 -9.24 18.06 16.74
C ILE A 35 -9.85 19.41 17.10
N GLN A 36 -9.30 20.06 18.13
CA GLN A 36 -9.56 21.47 18.38
C GLN A 36 -8.80 22.31 17.35
N GLU A 37 -9.30 23.52 17.07
CA GLU A 37 -8.55 24.49 16.26
C GLU A 37 -7.15 24.73 16.86
N ASP A 38 -6.19 25.10 16.02
CA ASP A 38 -4.81 25.39 16.41
C ASP A 38 -4.01 24.22 17.02
N ILE A 39 -4.56 23.00 17.02
CA ILE A 39 -3.88 21.79 17.50
C ILE A 39 -3.43 20.92 16.33
N THR A 40 -2.16 20.53 16.32
CA THR A 40 -1.64 19.56 15.36
C THR A 40 -2.27 18.18 15.56
N ALA A 41 -2.78 17.60 14.47
CA ALA A 41 -3.16 16.19 14.40
C ALA A 41 -1.98 15.35 13.95
N ASN A 42 -1.89 14.13 14.45
CA ASN A 42 -0.94 13.11 13.99
C ASN A 42 -1.66 11.77 13.88
N GLY A 43 -1.16 10.85 13.08
CA GLY A 43 -1.66 9.48 13.01
C GLY A 43 -0.76 8.61 12.15
N THR A 44 -1.20 7.37 11.93
CA THR A 44 -0.48 6.40 11.10
C THR A 44 -1.45 5.74 10.12
N ILE A 45 -1.04 5.67 8.86
CA ILE A 45 -1.68 4.83 7.84
C ILE A 45 -0.85 3.55 7.71
N ILE A 46 -1.54 2.42 7.57
CA ILE A 46 -0.92 1.12 7.32
C ILE A 46 -1.53 0.57 6.03
N ALA A 47 -0.69 0.31 5.04
CA ALA A 47 -1.03 -0.38 3.82
C ALA A 47 -0.42 -1.79 3.83
N SER A 48 -1.13 -2.74 3.25
CA SER A 48 -0.60 -4.06 2.95
C SER A 48 -1.19 -4.56 1.64
N ASP A 49 -0.35 -5.22 0.87
CA ASP A 49 -0.73 -5.85 -0.39
C ASP A 49 -0.14 -7.26 -0.43
N ILE A 50 -0.83 -8.21 -1.08
CA ILE A 50 -0.38 -9.60 -1.19
C ILE A 50 0.69 -9.77 -2.28
N ASP A 51 0.67 -8.93 -3.31
CA ASP A 51 1.68 -8.84 -4.35
C ASP A 51 2.91 -8.03 -3.91
N GLY A 52 2.73 -7.15 -2.93
CA GLY A 52 3.79 -6.36 -2.33
C GLY A 52 3.59 -4.87 -2.48
N LEU A 53 4.38 -4.10 -1.72
CA LEU A 53 4.39 -2.64 -1.78
C LEU A 53 5.78 -2.18 -2.21
N THR A 54 5.82 -1.11 -3.01
CA THR A 54 7.07 -0.58 -3.58
C THR A 54 8.14 -0.38 -2.51
N ASP A 55 9.32 -0.97 -2.75
CA ASP A 55 10.50 -1.08 -1.88
C ASP A 55 10.90 0.24 -1.20
N GLY A 56 10.22 0.56 -0.09
CA GLY A 56 10.57 1.61 0.85
C GLY A 56 9.95 2.99 0.63
N SER A 57 9.12 3.23 -0.39
CA SER A 57 8.44 4.55 -0.58
C SER A 57 7.09 4.40 -1.25
N TYR A 58 6.07 4.10 -0.45
CA TYR A 58 4.73 3.84 -0.95
C TYR A 58 3.75 4.94 -0.54
N TYR A 59 3.96 5.71 0.53
CA TYR A 59 3.06 6.81 0.86
C TYR A 59 3.46 8.14 0.23
N LEU A 60 2.51 8.78 -0.45
CA LEU A 60 2.68 10.12 -0.98
C LEU A 60 1.41 10.95 -0.78
N ILE A 61 1.53 12.18 -0.29
CA ILE A 61 0.41 13.13 -0.32
C ILE A 61 0.23 13.61 -1.77
N SER A 62 -0.81 13.10 -2.43
CA SER A 62 -1.15 13.42 -3.82
C SER A 62 -2.04 14.65 -3.95
N ALA A 63 -2.75 15.03 -2.87
CA ALA A 63 -3.45 16.31 -2.77
C ALA A 63 -3.28 16.92 -1.38
N SER A 64 -2.74 18.14 -1.34
CA SER A 64 -2.55 18.90 -0.10
C SER A 64 -3.89 19.41 0.46
N PRO A 65 -3.96 19.61 1.78
CA PRO A 65 -5.15 20.19 2.40
C PRO A 65 -5.35 21.66 2.03
N GLY A 66 -6.61 22.11 2.07
CA GLY A 66 -6.97 23.48 1.68
C GLY A 66 -6.81 24.50 2.80
N ASN A 67 -6.89 24.06 4.06
CA ASN A 67 -6.92 24.90 5.25
C ASN A 67 -5.89 24.48 6.31
N GLY A 68 -4.77 23.92 5.85
CA GLY A 68 -3.64 23.57 6.69
C GLY A 68 -2.46 23.08 5.89
N SER A 69 -1.57 22.33 6.54
CA SER A 69 -0.43 21.66 5.91
C SER A 69 -0.34 20.25 6.44
N ALA A 70 -0.09 19.29 5.55
CA ALA A 70 0.07 17.88 5.90
C ALA A 70 1.46 17.37 5.47
N SER A 71 1.99 16.43 6.24
CA SER A 71 3.18 15.64 5.90
C SER A 71 2.92 14.16 6.18
N ILE A 72 3.62 13.29 5.47
CA ILE A 72 3.60 11.85 5.72
C ILE A 72 5.00 11.27 5.56
N ASP A 73 5.38 10.36 6.44
CA ASP A 73 6.55 9.52 6.27
C ASP A 73 6.28 8.51 5.14
N GLN A 74 7.13 8.52 4.12
CA GLN A 74 6.91 7.75 2.89
C GLN A 74 7.07 6.23 3.10
N THR A 75 7.70 5.83 4.19
CA THR A 75 7.98 4.43 4.54
C THR A 75 7.11 3.95 5.70
N ASP A 76 6.94 4.78 6.72
CA ASP A 76 6.25 4.38 7.96
C ASP A 76 4.76 4.77 7.97
N GLY A 77 4.32 5.65 7.08
CA GLY A 77 2.92 6.10 7.00
C GLY A 77 2.49 7.02 8.15
N ASN A 78 3.45 7.47 8.97
CA ASN A 78 3.22 8.43 10.03
C ASN A 78 2.95 9.80 9.42
N TRP A 79 1.76 10.34 9.66
CA TRP A 79 1.35 11.62 9.11
C TRP A 79 1.12 12.66 10.20
N SER A 80 1.29 13.93 9.82
CA SER A 80 0.92 15.08 10.64
C SER A 80 0.10 16.08 9.83
N TYR A 81 -0.82 16.78 10.51
CA TYR A 81 -1.61 17.85 9.93
C TYR A 81 -1.63 19.05 10.89
N VAL A 82 -1.28 20.22 10.37
CA VAL A 82 -1.29 21.50 11.09
C VAL A 82 -2.35 22.39 10.45
N PRO A 83 -3.46 22.70 11.13
CA PRO A 83 -4.46 23.62 10.59
C PRO A 83 -3.90 25.05 10.48
N HIS A 84 -4.45 25.85 9.57
CA HIS A 84 -4.24 27.29 9.61
C HIS A 84 -4.79 27.88 10.91
N PRO A 85 -4.16 28.94 11.46
CA PRO A 85 -4.62 29.57 12.69
C PRO A 85 -6.11 29.97 12.63
N HIS A 86 -6.86 29.65 13.67
CA HIS A 86 -8.29 29.94 13.84
C HIS A 86 -9.21 29.31 12.78
N PHE A 87 -8.74 28.32 12.03
CA PHE A 87 -9.58 27.59 11.10
C PHE A 87 -10.50 26.62 11.86
N PHE A 88 -11.79 26.68 11.53
CA PHE A 88 -12.79 25.71 11.95
C PHE A 88 -13.58 25.22 10.73
N GLY A 89 -13.84 23.92 10.67
CA GLY A 89 -14.51 23.29 9.54
C GLY A 89 -13.87 21.94 9.20
N ASN A 90 -14.28 21.39 8.06
CA ASN A 90 -13.70 20.16 7.53
C ASN A 90 -12.54 20.50 6.60
N ASP A 91 -11.48 19.71 6.67
CA ASP A 91 -10.38 19.71 5.72
C ASP A 91 -9.96 18.27 5.42
N PHE A 92 -9.22 18.05 4.34
CA PHE A 92 -8.74 16.73 3.94
C PHE A 92 -7.47 16.84 3.12
N PHE A 93 -6.64 15.80 3.16
CA PHE A 93 -5.56 15.58 2.22
C PHE A 93 -5.70 14.17 1.65
N ILE A 94 -5.17 13.94 0.45
CA ILE A 94 -5.22 12.62 -0.20
C ILE A 94 -3.83 12.00 -0.15
N VAL A 95 -3.75 10.74 0.29
CA VAL A 95 -2.55 9.92 0.24
C VAL A 95 -2.73 8.86 -0.85
N SER A 96 -1.79 8.79 -1.79
CA SER A 96 -1.65 7.67 -2.73
C SER A 96 -0.68 6.63 -2.16
N ILE A 97 -0.99 5.36 -2.42
CA ILE A 97 -0.15 4.21 -2.11
C ILE A 97 0.27 3.56 -3.43
N THR A 98 1.56 3.28 -3.60
CA THR A 98 2.08 2.54 -4.77
C THR A 98 2.37 1.10 -4.37
N ASP A 99 1.80 0.15 -5.10
CA ASP A 99 2.07 -1.29 -4.99
C ASP A 99 3.08 -1.76 -6.06
N ASP A 100 3.47 -3.03 -5.99
CA ASP A 100 4.50 -3.63 -6.85
C ASP A 100 3.98 -4.14 -8.21
N LEU A 101 2.66 -4.12 -8.46
CA LEU A 101 2.05 -4.72 -9.65
C LEU A 101 1.14 -3.80 -10.48
N ASN A 102 1.17 -2.48 -10.23
CA ASN A 102 0.58 -1.44 -11.10
C ASN A 102 1.33 -1.17 -12.43
#